data_AF-A0A4R4XA06-F1
#
_entry.id   AF-A0A4R4XA06-F1
#
_cell.length_a   1.000
_cell.length_b   1.000
_cell.length_c   1.000
_cell.angle_alpha   90.00
_cell.angle_beta   90.00
_cell.angle_gamma   90.00
#
_symmetry.space_group_name_H-M   'P 1'
#
loop_
_entity.id
_entity.type
_entity.pdbx_description
1 polymer ?
#
loop_
_entity_poly.entity_id
_entity_poly.type
_entity_poly.pdbx_seq_one_letter_code
_entity_poly.pdbx_strand_id
1 'polypeptide(L)'
;MLAVEDVPVAVDWYRRAMGAELQWDLGSVAGLRVSGAPLLLGQPGNNGWAAPAELGTTSTRIEVFVADPDAFVRRALAAGATAVDPIEIHSMPWGPHRQG
;
A
#
# COMPACT_ATOMS: atom_id res chain seq x y z
N MET A 1 2.18 -9.90 4.95
CA MET A 1 3.15 -9.69 3.86
C MET A 1 2.37 -9.69 2.55
N LEU A 2 2.70 -8.80 1.62
CA LEU A 2 2.11 -8.75 0.29
C LEU A 2 3.06 -9.39 -0.73
N ALA A 3 2.50 -10.22 -1.59
CA ALA A 3 3.18 -10.72 -2.77
C ALA A 3 3.28 -9.60 -3.81
N VAL A 4 4.49 -9.34 -4.31
CA VAL A 4 4.76 -8.39 -5.40
C VAL A 4 5.65 -9.06 -6.44
N GLU A 5 5.54 -8.64 -7.69
CA GLU A 5 6.32 -9.23 -8.80
C GLU A 5 7.82 -8.91 -8.69
N ASP A 6 8.15 -7.70 -8.25
CA ASP A 6 9.51 -7.21 -8.06
C ASP A 6 9.57 -6.36 -6.76
N VAL A 7 10.34 -6.83 -5.77
CA VAL A 7 10.44 -6.15 -4.47
C VAL A 7 11.14 -4.79 -4.58
N PRO A 8 12.32 -4.65 -5.21
CA PRO A 8 12.95 -3.35 -5.42
C PRO A 8 12.02 -2.31 -6.04
N VAL A 9 11.32 -2.66 -7.12
CA VAL A 9 10.36 -1.77 -7.80
C VAL A 9 9.20 -1.40 -6.87
N ALA A 10 8.65 -2.38 -6.14
CA ALA A 10 7.55 -2.13 -5.22
C ALA A 10 7.97 -1.24 -4.03
N VAL A 11 9.12 -1.50 -3.41
CA VAL A 11 9.69 -0.66 -2.33
C VAL A 11 9.77 0.78 -2.78
N ASP A 12 10.35 1.01 -3.95
CA ASP A 12 10.48 2.32 -4.55
C ASP A 12 9.12 3.03 -4.74
N TRP A 13 8.12 2.30 -5.23
CA TRP A 13 6.78 2.82 -5.38
C TRP A 13 6.13 3.16 -4.03
N TYR A 14 6.18 2.26 -3.04
CA TYR A 14 5.58 2.51 -1.72
C TYR A 14 6.24 3.69 -1.01
N ARG A 15 7.56 3.89 -1.17
CA ARG A 15 8.25 5.06 -0.63
C ARG A 15 7.75 6.36 -1.26
N ARG A 16 7.65 6.41 -2.59
CA ARG A 16 7.21 7.61 -3.32
C ARG A 16 5.71 7.90 -3.16
N ALA A 17 4.86 6.90 -3.37
CA ALA A 17 3.41 7.07 -3.39
C ALA A 17 2.80 7.09 -1.97
N MET A 18 3.22 6.15 -1.12
CA MET A 18 2.61 5.93 0.19
C MET A 18 3.43 6.54 1.34
N GLY A 19 4.55 7.20 1.03
CA GLY A 19 5.43 7.79 2.06
C GLY A 19 6.03 6.73 2.97
N ALA A 20 6.23 5.52 2.47
CA ALA A 20 6.76 4.43 3.25
C ALA A 20 8.23 4.66 3.64
N GLU A 21 8.60 4.18 4.82
CA GLU A 21 9.97 4.15 5.33
C GLU A 21 10.55 2.74 5.22
N LEU A 22 11.64 2.57 4.47
CA LEU A 22 12.36 1.31 4.40
C LEU A 22 13.03 1.01 5.74
N GLN A 23 12.76 -0.16 6.31
CA GLN A 23 13.34 -0.61 7.58
C GLN A 23 14.51 -1.57 7.34
N TRP A 24 14.34 -2.51 6.42
CA TRP A 24 15.35 -3.48 6.02
C TRP A 24 14.99 -4.07 4.64
N ASP A 25 16.00 -4.59 3.95
CA ASP A 25 15.89 -5.13 2.59
C ASP A 25 16.81 -6.35 2.43
N LEU A 26 16.25 -7.46 1.96
CA LEU A 26 16.95 -8.72 1.67
C LEU A 26 16.95 -9.04 0.16
N GLY A 27 16.62 -8.08 -0.70
CA GLY A 27 16.50 -8.22 -2.14
C GLY A 27 15.12 -8.71 -2.56
N SER A 28 14.76 -9.95 -2.23
CA SER A 28 13.44 -10.54 -2.59
C SER A 28 12.39 -10.40 -1.49
N VAL A 29 12.75 -9.81 -0.35
CA VAL A 29 11.85 -9.53 0.78
C VAL A 29 12.28 -8.23 1.44
N ALA A 30 11.33 -7.33 1.70
CA ALA A 30 11.61 -6.05 2.34
C ALA A 30 10.57 -5.70 3.42
N GLY A 31 11.02 -4.99 4.44
CA GLY A 31 10.19 -4.47 5.52
C GLY A 31 10.07 -2.96 5.43
N LEU A 32 8.83 -2.46 5.41
CA LEU A 32 8.48 -1.05 5.35
C LEU A 32 7.66 -0.63 6.58
N ARG A 33 7.59 0.67 6.84
CA ARG A 33 6.52 1.29 7.65
C ARG A 33 5.75 2.30 6.83
N VAL A 34 4.43 2.27 6.91
CA VAL A 34 3.53 3.29 6.36
C VAL A 34 2.78 3.91 7.51
N SER A 35 2.98 5.20 7.77
CA SER A 35 2.36 5.90 8.91
C SER A 35 2.59 5.16 10.25
N GLY A 36 3.79 4.62 10.46
CA GLY A 36 4.16 3.84 11.65
C GLY A 36 3.75 2.36 11.62
N ALA A 37 2.80 1.96 10.78
CA ALA A 37 2.34 0.58 10.67
C ALA A 37 3.28 -0.27 9.80
N PRO A 38 3.63 -1.51 10.22
CA PRO A 38 4.51 -2.38 9.44
C PRO A 38 3.83 -2.91 8.18
N LEU A 39 4.56 -2.90 7.06
CA LEU A 39 4.16 -3.49 5.78
C LEU A 39 5.33 -4.30 5.23
N LEU A 40 5.13 -5.61 5.01
CA LEU A 40 6.16 -6.48 4.45
C LEU A 40 5.84 -6.82 3.00
N LEU A 41 6.83 -6.76 2.13
CA LEU A 41 6.75 -7.15 0.73
C LEU A 41 7.60 -8.39 0.48
N GLY A 42 7.17 -9.24 -0.45
CA GLY A 42 7.97 -10.37 -0.89
C GLY A 42 7.73 -10.72 -2.35
N GLN A 43 8.78 -11.20 -3.00
CA GLN A 43 8.74 -11.74 -4.35
C GLN A 43 8.57 -13.27 -4.31
N PRO A 44 7.69 -13.85 -5.16
CA PRO A 44 7.61 -15.30 -5.33
C PRO A 44 8.97 -15.90 -5.72
N GLY A 45 9.26 -17.09 -5.18
CA GLY A 45 10.55 -17.75 -5.40
C GLY A 45 10.54 -19.22 -4.97
N ASN A 46 9.66 -20.03 -5.58
CA ASN A 46 9.42 -21.43 -5.22
C ASN A 46 8.99 -21.65 -3.75
N ASN A 47 8.26 -20.68 -3.19
CA ASN A 47 7.83 -20.62 -1.80
C ASN A 47 6.32 -20.90 -1.60
N GLY A 48 5.65 -21.43 -2.62
CA GLY A 48 4.25 -21.88 -2.54
C GLY A 48 3.18 -20.79 -2.73
N TRP A 49 3.58 -19.61 -3.20
CA TRP A 49 2.65 -18.52 -3.54
C TRP A 49 3.16 -17.74 -4.76
N ALA A 50 2.26 -16.97 -5.35
CA ALA A 50 2.46 -16.27 -6.60
C ALA A 50 2.10 -14.79 -6.47
N ALA A 51 2.48 -13.98 -7.48
CA ALA A 51 2.12 -12.57 -7.51
C ALA A 51 0.62 -12.41 -7.80
N PRO A 52 -0.07 -11.39 -7.23
CA PRO A 52 -1.51 -11.20 -7.42
C PRO A 52 -1.94 -11.04 -8.88
N ALA A 53 -1.04 -10.59 -9.76
CA ALA A 53 -1.30 -10.43 -11.19
C ALA A 53 -1.77 -11.74 -11.86
N GLU A 54 -1.34 -12.90 -11.36
CA GLU A 54 -1.78 -14.20 -11.88
C GLU A 54 -3.27 -14.47 -11.67
N LEU A 55 -3.89 -13.84 -10.66
CA LEU A 55 -5.33 -13.97 -10.39
C LEU A 55 -6.19 -13.09 -11.32
N GLY A 56 -5.60 -12.12 -12.02
CA GLY A 56 -6.31 -11.18 -12.88
C GLY A 56 -7.31 -10.27 -12.16
N THR A 57 -7.26 -10.22 -10.82
CA THR A 57 -8.15 -9.42 -9.98
C THR A 57 -7.46 -9.03 -8.67
N THR A 58 -8.04 -8.09 -7.93
CA THR A 58 -7.55 -7.68 -6.61
C THR A 58 -7.68 -8.82 -5.61
N SER A 59 -6.56 -9.32 -5.09
CA SER A 59 -6.54 -10.41 -4.10
C SER A 59 -6.72 -9.95 -2.66
N THR A 60 -6.45 -8.67 -2.38
CA THR A 60 -6.54 -8.08 -1.05
C THR A 60 -6.75 -6.57 -1.16
N ARG A 61 -7.60 -6.02 -0.29
CA ARG A 61 -7.74 -4.59 -0.04
C ARG A 61 -7.05 -4.24 1.28
N ILE A 62 -6.36 -3.10 1.31
CA ILE A 62 -5.68 -2.59 2.51
C ILE A 62 -6.27 -1.24 2.83
N GLU A 63 -6.69 -1.07 4.08
CA GLU A 63 -7.14 0.23 4.61
C GLU A 63 -6.01 0.86 5.42
N VAL A 64 -5.70 2.11 5.11
CA VAL A 64 -4.64 2.87 5.78
C VAL A 64 -5.28 4.02 6.52
N PHE A 65 -5.22 3.97 7.86
CA PHE A 65 -5.71 5.03 8.72
C PHE A 65 -4.62 6.08 8.92
N VAL A 66 -4.89 7.30 8.49
CA VAL A 66 -3.95 8.43 8.58
C VAL A 66 -4.67 9.67 9.08
N ALA A 67 -3.90 10.60 9.67
CA ALA A 67 -4.45 11.85 10.16
C ALA A 67 -4.94 12.79 9.03
N ASP A 68 -4.26 12.76 7.88
CA ASP A 68 -4.58 13.60 6.72
C ASP A 68 -4.72 12.73 5.45
N PRO A 69 -5.93 12.21 5.16
CA PRO A 69 -6.17 11.39 3.99
C PRO A 69 -6.01 12.17 2.68
N ASP A 70 -6.28 13.49 2.65
CA ASP A 70 -6.11 14.29 1.44
C ASP A 70 -4.64 14.39 1.03
N ALA A 71 -3.75 14.67 1.99
CA ALA A 71 -2.32 14.72 1.72
C ALA A 71 -1.77 13.36 1.29
N PHE A 72 -2.26 12.29 1.92
CA PHE A 72 -1.90 10.92 1.58
C PHE A 72 -2.30 10.57 0.14
N VAL A 73 -3.56 10.79 -0.23
CA VAL A 73 -4.09 10.53 -1.58
C VAL A 73 -3.40 11.41 -2.63
N ARG A 74 -3.21 12.71 -2.36
CA ARG A 74 -2.54 13.64 -3.29
C ARG A 74 -1.12 13.19 -3.63
N ARG A 75 -0.36 12.70 -2.64
CA ARG A 75 0.98 12.16 -2.87
C ARG A 75 0.94 10.90 -3.73
N ALA A 76 0.01 9.98 -3.45
CA ALA A 76 -0.13 8.76 -4.23
C ALA A 76 -0.47 9.07 -5.70
N LEU A 77 -1.42 9.99 -5.93
CA LEU A 77 -1.78 10.47 -7.26
C LEU A 77 -0.59 11.11 -7.99
N ALA A 78 0.17 11.96 -7.32
CA ALA A 78 1.38 12.57 -7.89
C ALA A 78 2.46 11.54 -8.27
N ALA A 79 2.46 10.37 -7.63
CA ALA A 79 3.35 9.25 -7.93
C ALA A 79 2.77 8.27 -8.99
N GLY A 80 1.62 8.59 -9.59
CA GLY A 80 1.00 7.79 -10.65
C GLY A 80 -0.01 6.74 -10.18
N ALA A 81 -0.49 6.81 -8.93
CA ALA A 81 -1.62 6.00 -8.50
C ALA A 81 -2.92 6.44 -9.19
N THR A 82 -3.87 5.51 -9.31
CA THR A 82 -5.22 5.77 -9.82
C THR A 82 -6.18 5.88 -8.64
N ALA A 83 -6.96 6.97 -8.57
CA ALA A 83 -8.10 7.06 -7.66
C ALA A 83 -9.28 6.29 -8.27
N VAL A 84 -9.91 5.44 -7.46
CA VAL A 84 -11.14 4.73 -7.82
C VAL A 84 -12.35 5.45 -7.24
N ASP A 85 -12.25 5.85 -5.98
CA ASP A 85 -13.31 6.56 -5.26
C ASP A 85 -12.81 7.95 -4.77
N PRO A 86 -13.67 8.97 -4.75
CA PRO A 86 -13.35 10.25 -4.11
C PRO A 86 -13.38 10.11 -2.58
N ILE A 87 -12.69 11.02 -1.87
CA ILE A 87 -12.83 11.12 -0.42
C ILE A 87 -14.24 11.64 -0.07
N GLU A 88 -14.98 10.84 0.67
CA GLU A 88 -16.29 11.15 1.23
C GLU A 88 -16.25 11.26 2.76
N ILE A 89 -17.23 11.96 3.33
CA ILE A 89 -17.44 12.03 4.78
C ILE A 89 -18.63 11.16 5.13
N HIS A 90 -18.37 10.04 5.80
CA HIS A 90 -19.38 9.12 6.30
C HIS A 90 -19.78 9.49 7.73
N SER A 91 -21.09 9.49 8.01
CA SER A 91 -21.61 9.63 9.36
C SER A 91 -21.55 8.28 10.07
N MET A 92 -20.66 8.13 11.05
CA MET A 92 -20.52 6.89 11.82
C MET A 92 -20.94 7.10 13.29
N PRO A 93 -21.28 6.03 14.05
CA PRO A 93 -21.63 6.14 15.47
C PRO A 93 -20.55 6.80 16.35
N TRP A 94 -19.30 6.80 15.89
CA TRP A 94 -18.15 7.41 16.57
C TRP A 94 -17.78 8.80 16.02
N GLY A 95 -18.62 9.40 15.19
CA GLY A 95 -18.39 10.70 14.56
C GLY A 95 -18.07 10.62 13.06
N PRO A 96 -17.73 11.75 12.42
CA PRO A 96 -17.45 11.79 11.00
C PRO A 96 -16.18 11.00 10.65
N HIS A 97 -16.28 10.11 9.68
CA HIS A 97 -15.17 9.33 9.15
C HIS A 97 -14.92 9.72 7.69
N ARG A 98 -13.67 10.04 7.35
CA ARG A 98 -13.28 10.42 5.98
C ARG A 98 -12.63 9.24 5.29
N GLN A 99 -13.17 8.80 4.16
CA GLN A 99 -12.70 7.62 3.41
C GLN A 99 -12.77 7.90 1.92
N GLY A 100 -11.79 7.41 1.15
CA GLY A 100 -11.76 7.40 -0.31
C GLY A 100 -10.77 6.36 -0.82
#